data_AF-A0A2T6E0H8-F1
#
_entry.id   AF-A0A2T6E0H8-F1
#
_cell.length_a   1.000
_cell.length_b   1.000
_cell.length_c   1.000
_cell.angle_alpha   90.00
_cell.angle_beta   90.00
_cell.angle_gamma   90.00
#
_symmetry.space_group_name_H-M   'P 1'
#
loop_
_entity.id
_entity.type
_entity.pdbx_description
1 polymer ?
#
loop_
_entity_poly.entity_id
_entity_poly.type
_entity_poly.pdbx_seq_one_letter_code
_entity_poly.pdbx_strand_id
1 'polypeptide(L)'
;MQSIGERLEEARKRKGISIREAAEATKIRGDYLHKFESNQFDIKLPEIYVRGFLRTYANYLKLPPDKVMSDYNALGLGEVKAPRNLSREVYGRMDLSISSTKPEKEGEPVTPAPEAPAATSEPAAPRNPATFVPRPSGGLQIDKALLMKASVLVGATAIVLFIVIYLLIGRGEKRAGTAVPPSSDVTWVHPQAGESYITLVAMDRVQVTVTQTSNGTVLYQGTLPRGDRRDVPGRGKLRLNSDTPENLRVIIGGKEYELRDDKGSYLKSADITPPAR
;
A
#
# COMPACT_ATOMS: atom_id res chain seq x y z
N MET A 1 20.11 -18.04 11.61
CA MET A 1 20.32 -16.62 11.24
C MET A 1 18.96 -15.97 11.12
N GLN A 2 18.71 -14.84 11.77
CA GLN A 2 17.47 -14.09 11.57
C GLN A 2 17.42 -13.56 10.14
N SER A 3 16.25 -13.66 9.52
CA SER A 3 15.99 -13.14 8.19
C SER A 3 15.96 -11.60 8.19
N ILE A 4 16.03 -11.00 7.00
CA ILE A 4 15.97 -9.53 6.86
C ILE A 4 14.62 -9.01 7.34
N GLY A 5 13.54 -9.67 6.93
CA GLY A 5 12.18 -9.30 7.27
C GLY A 5 11.91 -9.33 8.77
N GLU A 6 12.33 -10.40 9.45
CA GLU A 6 12.21 -10.51 10.92
C GLU A 6 12.93 -9.36 11.62
N ARG A 7 14.16 -9.01 11.18
CA ARG A 7 14.91 -7.89 11.77
C ARG A 7 14.22 -6.53 11.56
N LEU A 8 13.61 -6.32 10.41
CA LEU A 8 12.85 -5.10 10.12
C LEU A 8 11.60 -5.02 11.00
N GLU A 9 10.86 -6.14 11.11
CA GLU A 9 9.67 -6.23 11.93
C GLU A 9 9.98 -6.02 13.41
N GLU A 10 11.00 -6.70 13.94
CA GLU A 10 11.46 -6.54 15.32
C GLU A 10 11.86 -5.09 15.61
N ALA A 11 12.61 -4.44 14.70
CA ALA A 11 13.01 -3.05 14.87
C ALA A 11 11.82 -2.09 14.85
N ARG A 12 10.81 -2.34 14.00
CA ARG A 12 9.55 -1.58 13.98
C ARG A 12 8.78 -1.75 15.28
N LYS A 13 8.59 -3.00 15.73
CA LYS A 13 7.91 -3.33 16.99
C LYS A 13 8.62 -2.73 18.20
N ARG A 14 9.95 -2.77 18.24
CA ARG A 14 10.76 -2.15 19.31
C ARG A 14 10.62 -0.63 19.37
N LYS A 15 10.35 0.01 18.22
CA LYS A 15 10.00 1.43 18.16
C LYS A 15 8.55 1.74 18.56
N GLY A 16 7.70 0.73 18.74
CA GLY A 16 6.30 0.91 19.12
C GLY A 16 5.42 1.50 18.02
N ILE A 17 5.85 1.44 16.75
CA ILE A 17 5.13 2.06 15.64
C ILE A 17 4.42 1.02 14.77
N SER A 18 3.26 1.40 14.24
CA SER A 18 2.50 0.61 13.29
C SER A 18 3.09 0.65 11.88
N ILE A 19 2.75 -0.34 11.04
CA ILE A 19 3.05 -0.31 9.59
C ILE A 19 2.50 0.96 8.95
N ARG A 20 1.32 1.43 9.37
CA ARG A 20 0.68 2.63 8.82
C ARG A 20 1.51 3.88 9.10
N GLU A 21 1.95 4.07 10.34
CA GLU A 21 2.81 5.21 10.71
C GLU A 21 4.17 5.14 9.99
N ALA A 22 4.75 3.95 9.85
CA ALA A 22 5.97 3.75 9.08
C ALA A 22 5.78 4.11 7.59
N ALA A 23 4.64 3.74 7.00
CA ALA A 23 4.29 4.09 5.63
C ALA A 23 4.13 5.61 5.45
N GLU A 24 3.45 6.27 6.39
CA GLU A 24 3.27 7.73 6.37
C GLU A 24 4.58 8.50 6.50
N ALA A 25 5.50 8.03 7.35
CA ALA A 25 6.79 8.67 7.59
C ALA A 25 7.79 8.45 6.45
N THR A 26 7.83 7.24 5.88
CA THR A 26 8.77 6.89 4.81
C THR A 26 8.25 7.22 3.40
N LYS A 27 6.95 7.52 3.27
CA LYS A 27 6.23 7.65 1.99
C LYS A 27 6.28 6.38 1.14
N ILE A 28 6.50 5.23 1.77
CA ILE A 28 6.45 3.91 1.14
C ILE A 28 5.08 3.31 1.45
N ARG A 29 4.41 2.71 0.45
CA ARG A 29 3.13 2.04 0.68
C ARG A 29 3.26 0.95 1.74
N GLY A 30 2.30 0.88 2.67
CA GLY A 30 2.29 -0.11 3.76
C GLY A 30 2.37 -1.56 3.27
N ASP A 31 1.75 -1.87 2.13
CA ASP A 31 1.83 -3.19 1.48
C ASP A 31 3.27 -3.62 1.18
N TYR A 32 4.14 -2.69 0.78
CA TYR A 32 5.54 -2.97 0.49
C TYR A 32 6.35 -3.16 1.76
N LEU A 33 6.09 -2.36 2.81
CA LEU A 33 6.73 -2.53 4.11
C LEU A 33 6.37 -3.89 4.73
N HIS A 34 5.10 -4.28 4.64
CA HIS A 34 4.65 -5.61 5.08
C HIS A 34 5.35 -6.73 4.32
N LYS A 35 5.50 -6.58 3.00
CA LYS A 35 6.22 -7.55 2.17
C LYS A 35 7.70 -7.65 2.54
N PHE A 36 8.37 -6.53 2.84
CA PHE A 36 9.75 -6.55 3.35
C PHE A 36 9.85 -7.26 4.70
N GLU A 37 8.94 -6.98 5.65
CA GLU A 37 8.87 -7.67 6.94
C GLU A 37 8.59 -9.18 6.78
N SER A 38 7.88 -9.57 5.72
CA SER A 38 7.58 -10.98 5.40
C SER A 38 8.64 -11.67 4.53
N ASN A 39 9.80 -11.05 4.29
CA ASN A 39 10.84 -11.52 3.35
C ASN A 39 10.34 -11.77 1.90
N GLN A 40 9.26 -11.11 1.48
CA GLN A 40 8.72 -11.20 0.13
C GLN A 40 9.24 -10.04 -0.71
N PHE A 41 10.34 -10.28 -1.42
CA PHE A 41 10.98 -9.26 -2.25
C PHE A 41 10.60 -9.34 -3.74
N ASP A 42 9.83 -10.36 -4.17
CA ASP A 42 9.17 -10.41 -5.48
C ASP A 42 7.96 -9.46 -5.50
N ILE A 43 8.29 -8.18 -5.42
CA ILE A 43 7.36 -7.07 -5.58
C ILE A 43 7.58 -6.63 -7.02
N LYS A 44 6.53 -6.60 -7.85
CA LYS A 44 6.54 -6.24 -9.29
C LYS A 44 6.97 -4.78 -9.54
N LEU A 45 8.12 -4.38 -9.02
CA LEU A 45 8.78 -3.08 -9.05
C LEU A 45 10.20 -3.29 -9.56
N PRO A 46 10.73 -2.34 -10.36
CA PRO A 46 12.14 -2.39 -10.73
C PRO A 46 13.04 -2.40 -9.49
N GLU A 47 14.11 -3.21 -9.51
CA GLU A 47 14.91 -3.49 -8.32
C GLU A 47 15.55 -2.25 -7.69
N ILE A 48 15.86 -1.23 -8.51
CA ILE A 48 16.34 0.07 -8.03
C ILE A 48 15.39 0.69 -6.97
N TYR A 49 14.07 0.52 -7.14
CA TYR A 49 13.08 1.01 -6.19
C TYR A 49 13.02 0.15 -4.94
N VAL A 50 13.10 -1.18 -5.07
CA VAL A 50 13.12 -2.10 -3.93
C VAL A 50 14.30 -1.78 -3.01
N ARG A 51 15.48 -1.60 -3.59
CA ARG A 51 16.70 -1.19 -2.87
C ARG A 51 16.55 0.20 -2.25
N GLY A 52 15.98 1.16 -2.97
CA GLY A 52 15.72 2.49 -2.44
C GLY A 52 14.80 2.45 -1.22
N PHE A 53 13.68 1.74 -1.32
CA PHE A 53 12.69 1.62 -0.24
C PHE A 53 13.24 0.87 0.96
N LEU A 54 13.95 -0.23 0.74
CA LEU A 54 14.58 -0.99 1.81
C LEU A 54 15.64 -0.16 2.56
N ARG A 55 16.40 0.70 1.87
CA ARG A 55 17.34 1.66 2.49
C ARG A 55 16.63 2.68 3.36
N THR A 56 15.61 3.33 2.79
CA THR A 56 14.82 4.35 3.49
C THR A 56 14.16 3.76 4.73
N TYR A 57 13.64 2.53 4.62
CA TYR A 57 13.01 1.86 5.75
C TYR A 57 14.00 1.47 6.85
N ALA A 58 15.17 0.91 6.49
CA ALA A 58 16.24 0.62 7.45
C ALA A 58 16.69 1.89 8.19
N ASN A 59 16.90 3.00 7.47
CA ASN A 59 17.26 4.29 8.06
C ASN A 59 16.20 4.81 9.02
N TYR A 60 14.92 4.70 8.62
CA TYR A 60 13.80 5.10 9.47
C TYR A 60 13.74 4.26 10.75
N LEU A 61 14.01 2.95 10.67
CA LEU A 61 14.07 2.04 11.81
C LEU A 61 15.36 2.11 12.62
N LYS A 62 16.32 2.98 12.24
CA LYS A 62 17.65 3.10 12.87
C LYS A 62 18.45 1.78 12.82
N LEU A 63 18.29 1.03 11.74
CA LEU A 63 19.09 -0.13 11.42
C LEU A 63 20.24 0.26 10.47
N PRO A 64 21.39 -0.42 10.54
CA PRO A 64 22.50 -0.18 9.61
C PRO A 64 22.08 -0.56 8.18
N PRO A 65 21.94 0.41 7.25
CA PRO A 65 21.41 0.15 5.92
C PRO A 65 22.36 -0.74 5.10
N ASP A 66 23.67 -0.60 5.28
CA ASP A 66 24.67 -1.39 4.55
C ASP A 66 24.56 -2.88 4.87
N LYS A 67 24.28 -3.21 6.14
CA LYS A 67 24.05 -4.59 6.56
C LYS A 67 22.77 -5.15 5.93
N VAL A 68 21.67 -4.39 5.98
CA VAL A 68 20.40 -4.80 5.36
C VAL A 68 20.57 -5.03 3.85
N MET A 69 21.35 -4.18 3.17
CA MET A 69 21.65 -4.33 1.75
C MET A 69 22.55 -5.52 1.45
N SER A 70 23.56 -5.77 2.27
CA SER A 70 24.42 -6.95 2.13
C SER A 70 23.61 -8.23 2.26
N ASP A 71 22.75 -8.30 3.28
CA ASP A 71 21.87 -9.43 3.50
C ASP A 71 20.91 -9.60 2.30
N TYR A 72 20.38 -8.50 1.74
CA TYR A 72 19.49 -8.53 0.56
C TYR A 72 20.19 -9.03 -0.70
N ASN A 73 21.42 -8.57 -0.97
CA ASN A 73 22.21 -9.03 -2.11
C ASN A 73 22.56 -10.52 -2.00
N ALA A 74 22.80 -11.01 -0.78
CA ALA A 74 23.11 -12.42 -0.54
C ALA A 74 21.94 -13.36 -0.87
N LEU A 75 20.71 -12.85 -0.97
CA LEU A 75 19.54 -13.62 -1.42
C LEU A 75 19.48 -13.83 -2.94
N GLY A 76 20.49 -13.37 -3.70
CA GLY A 76 20.51 -13.48 -5.17
C GLY A 76 19.54 -12.55 -5.90
N LEU A 77 18.83 -11.71 -5.14
CA LEU A 77 17.88 -10.70 -5.62
C LEU A 77 18.55 -9.34 -5.82
N GLY A 78 19.88 -9.34 -6.02
CA GLY A 78 20.75 -8.17 -6.01
C GLY A 78 21.66 -8.05 -7.22
N GLU A 79 21.53 -8.94 -8.22
CA GLU A 79 22.36 -8.88 -9.43
C GLU A 79 21.95 -7.71 -10.32
N VAL A 80 22.39 -6.53 -9.92
CA VAL A 80 22.72 -5.48 -10.87
C VAL A 80 23.91 -5.99 -11.67
N LYS A 81 23.64 -6.62 -12.81
CA LYS A 81 24.61 -6.72 -13.90
C LYS A 81 25.21 -5.32 -14.03
N ALA A 82 26.48 -5.18 -13.64
CA ALA A 82 27.15 -3.90 -13.50
C ALA A 82 26.78 -3.02 -14.71
N PRO A 83 26.31 -1.77 -14.50
CA PRO A 83 25.90 -0.95 -15.62
C PRO A 83 27.14 -0.75 -16.48
N ARG A 84 27.15 -1.40 -17.65
CA ARG A 84 28.01 -1.01 -18.77
C ARG A 84 27.74 0.47 -18.99
N ASN A 85 28.72 1.30 -18.65
CA ASN A 85 28.95 2.65 -19.14
C ASN A 85 27.70 3.30 -19.77
N LEU A 86 26.68 3.58 -18.94
CA LEU A 86 25.56 4.40 -19.37
C LEU A 86 25.97 5.85 -19.14
N SER A 87 26.66 6.37 -20.15
CA SER A 87 26.56 7.74 -20.63
C SER A 87 26.49 8.81 -19.54
N ARG A 88 27.62 9.05 -18.88
CA ARG A 88 27.89 10.28 -18.10
C ARG A 88 28.14 11.49 -19.03
N GLU A 89 27.48 11.54 -20.18
CA GLU A 89 27.75 12.55 -21.23
C GLU A 89 26.48 13.29 -21.69
N VAL A 90 25.30 13.03 -21.11
CA VAL A 90 24.03 13.61 -21.59
C VAL A 90 23.40 14.65 -20.66
N TYR A 91 23.95 14.87 -19.45
CA TYR A 91 23.63 16.06 -18.67
C TYR A 91 24.92 16.79 -18.33
N GLY A 92 24.98 18.06 -18.72
CA GLY A 92 26.15 18.92 -18.64
C GLY A 92 26.83 18.87 -17.27
N ARG A 93 28.16 18.96 -17.30
CA ARG A 93 29.00 19.09 -16.12
C ARG A 93 28.52 20.27 -15.26
N MET A 94 28.02 19.98 -14.07
CA MET A 94 28.23 20.85 -12.92
C MET A 94 29.30 20.20 -12.07
N ASP A 95 30.47 20.81 -12.06
CA ASP A 95 31.59 20.56 -11.16
C ASP A 95 31.20 21.00 -9.74
N LEU A 96 30.54 20.10 -9.00
CA LEU A 96 30.44 20.27 -7.56
C LEU A 96 31.77 19.80 -6.94
N SER A 97 32.67 20.75 -6.74
CA SER A 97 33.85 20.62 -5.89
C SER A 97 33.42 20.33 -4.45
N ILE A 98 33.31 19.05 -4.12
CA ILE A 98 33.17 18.60 -2.74
C ILE A 98 34.55 18.73 -2.09
N SER A 99 34.80 19.87 -1.42
CA SER A 99 35.89 19.96 -0.46
C SER A 99 35.53 19.09 0.74
N SER A 100 36.08 17.87 0.75
CA SER A 100 36.20 17.07 1.96
C SER A 100 37.33 17.65 2.81
N THR A 101 37.01 18.24 3.95
CA THR A 101 38.00 18.49 5.01
C THR A 101 37.79 17.45 6.11
N LYS A 102 38.71 16.49 6.12
CA LYS A 102 38.89 15.44 7.13
C LYS A 102 39.51 16.04 8.41
N PRO A 103 39.15 15.57 9.62
CA PRO A 103 39.84 15.92 10.87
C PRO A 103 40.91 14.86 11.24
N GLU A 104 42.10 15.28 11.68
CA GLU A 104 43.07 14.54 12.52
C GLU A 104 44.27 15.46 12.84
N LYS A 105 44.49 15.83 14.13
CA LYS A 105 45.57 15.39 15.07
C LYS A 105 46.97 15.96 14.72
N GLU A 106 47.88 16.39 15.60
CA GLU A 106 48.07 16.55 17.06
C GLU A 106 49.48 17.23 17.17
N GLY A 107 49.77 18.06 18.18
CA GLY A 107 51.16 18.51 18.44
C GLY A 107 51.34 19.88 19.13
N GLU A 108 51.33 19.86 20.47
CA GLU A 108 51.79 20.86 21.47
C GLU A 108 53.26 21.35 21.24
N PRO A 109 53.84 22.37 21.97
CA PRO A 109 53.61 22.63 23.41
C PRO A 109 53.85 24.05 24.04
N VAL A 110 53.48 24.14 25.34
CA VAL A 110 53.98 24.99 26.48
C VAL A 110 53.60 26.50 26.55
N THR A 111 52.57 26.91 27.33
CA THR A 111 52.54 27.57 28.69
C THR A 111 53.16 28.99 28.82
N PRO A 112 52.80 29.85 29.82
CA PRO A 112 51.77 29.77 30.86
C PRO A 112 50.88 31.02 31.05
N ALA A 113 49.86 30.85 31.91
CA ALA A 113 49.06 31.91 32.54
C ALA A 113 49.91 32.87 33.41
N PRO A 114 49.37 34.05 33.78
CA PRO A 114 48.87 34.15 35.16
C PRO A 114 47.60 35.01 35.37
N GLU A 115 46.92 34.67 36.49
CA GLU A 115 46.20 35.55 37.43
C GLU A 115 44.90 36.28 37.05
N ALA A 116 43.80 35.76 37.60
CA ALA A 116 42.76 36.59 38.23
C ALA A 116 43.29 37.10 39.60
N PRO A 117 42.84 38.25 40.14
CA PRO A 117 41.56 38.25 40.87
C PRO A 117 40.80 39.59 40.85
N ALA A 118 39.49 39.54 41.09
CA ALA A 118 38.79 40.28 42.17
C ALA A 118 37.29 40.44 41.86
N ALA A 119 36.50 40.10 42.86
CA ALA A 119 35.05 40.18 42.91
C ALA A 119 34.57 41.63 43.09
N THR A 120 33.39 41.94 42.53
CA THR A 120 32.54 43.04 43.00
C THR A 120 31.15 42.50 43.28
N SER A 121 30.81 42.53 44.55
CA SER A 121 29.53 42.16 45.17
C SER A 121 28.46 43.23 44.96
N GLU A 122 27.26 42.83 44.50
CA GLU A 122 26.03 43.63 44.53
C GLU A 122 25.39 43.61 45.94
N PRO A 123 24.77 44.70 46.44
CA PRO A 123 24.18 44.74 47.79
C PRO A 123 22.78 44.10 47.83
N ALA A 124 22.58 43.23 48.81
CA ALA A 124 21.30 42.61 49.14
C ALA A 124 20.35 43.60 49.87
N ALA A 125 19.10 43.67 49.41
CA ALA A 125 17.99 44.31 50.12
C ALA A 125 17.54 43.49 51.35
N PRO A 126 17.04 44.11 52.43
CA PRO A 126 16.66 43.40 53.65
C PRO A 126 15.37 42.59 53.45
N ARG A 127 15.43 41.29 53.76
CA ARG A 127 14.29 40.37 53.79
C ARG A 127 13.69 40.33 55.20
N ASN A 128 12.43 40.75 55.35
CA ASN A 128 11.60 40.48 56.53
C ASN A 128 10.94 39.09 56.40
N PRO A 129 11.12 38.15 57.34
CA PRO A 129 10.55 36.80 57.23
C PRO A 129 9.30 36.64 58.11
N ALA A 130 8.17 37.25 57.75
CA ALA A 130 6.89 36.97 58.44
C ALA A 130 5.65 37.45 57.67
N THR A 131 5.36 36.93 56.48
CA THR A 131 3.98 36.97 55.95
C THR A 131 3.77 35.83 54.95
N PHE A 132 3.23 34.70 55.42
CA PHE A 132 2.70 33.65 54.56
C PHE A 132 1.22 33.93 54.32
N VAL A 133 0.86 34.28 53.08
CA VAL A 133 -0.55 34.40 52.65
C VAL A 133 -0.84 33.22 51.73
N PRO A 134 -1.72 32.27 52.09
CA PRO A 134 -2.07 31.18 51.19
C PRO A 134 -2.92 31.72 50.03
N ARG A 135 -2.58 31.28 48.81
CA ARG A 135 -3.30 31.60 47.57
C ARG A 135 -4.57 30.74 47.51
N PRO A 136 -5.75 31.30 47.22
CA PRO A 136 -6.96 30.48 47.08
C PRO A 136 -6.83 29.58 45.85
N SER A 137 -7.04 28.29 46.05
CA SER A 137 -7.15 27.27 45.01
C SER A 137 -8.36 27.55 44.13
N GLY A 138 -8.13 28.10 42.94
CA GLY A 138 -9.15 28.31 41.93
C GLY A 138 -9.59 26.98 41.32
N GLY A 139 -10.76 26.48 41.75
CA GLY A 139 -11.48 25.44 41.02
C GLY A 139 -11.93 25.97 39.65
N LEU A 140 -11.74 25.17 38.61
CA LEU A 140 -12.07 25.51 37.22
C LEU A 140 -13.60 25.58 37.05
N GLN A 141 -14.19 26.75 37.27
CA GLN A 141 -15.61 26.98 37.02
C GLN A 141 -15.84 27.17 35.52
N ILE A 142 -16.28 26.11 34.85
CA ILE A 142 -16.65 26.15 33.42
C ILE A 142 -18.04 26.78 33.30
N ASP A 143 -18.11 27.94 32.63
CA ASP A 143 -19.33 28.70 32.41
C ASP A 143 -20.40 27.87 31.67
N LYS A 144 -21.59 27.74 32.27
CA LYS A 144 -22.73 26.98 31.71
C LYS A 144 -23.18 27.50 30.33
N ALA A 145 -22.93 28.79 30.04
CA ALA A 145 -23.20 29.39 28.73
C ALA A 145 -22.24 28.91 27.64
N LEU A 146 -20.99 28.58 27.99
CA LEU A 146 -20.02 27.99 27.06
C LEU A 146 -20.39 26.54 26.72
N LEU A 147 -20.89 25.80 27.72
CA LEU A 147 -21.34 24.43 27.56
C LEU A 147 -22.56 24.32 26.63
N MET A 148 -23.51 25.26 26.73
CA MET A 148 -24.70 25.33 25.85
C MET A 148 -24.35 25.73 24.40
N LYS A 149 -23.30 26.53 24.19
CA LYS A 149 -22.82 26.86 22.84
C LYS A 149 -22.03 25.71 22.21
N ALA A 150 -21.29 24.96 23.01
CA ALA A 150 -20.58 23.76 22.57
C ALA A 150 -21.55 22.64 22.14
N SER A 151 -22.70 22.48 22.80
CA SER A 151 -23.66 21.41 22.47
C SER A 151 -24.33 21.59 21.10
N VAL A 152 -24.64 22.84 20.70
CA VAL A 152 -25.18 23.15 19.37
C VAL A 152 -24.15 22.87 18.27
N LEU A 153 -22.88 23.20 18.54
CA LEU A 153 -21.77 22.91 17.60
C LEU A 153 -21.55 21.40 17.46
N VAL A 154 -21.56 20.66 18.58
CA VAL A 154 -21.40 19.20 18.60
C VAL A 154 -22.57 18.52 17.87
N GLY A 155 -23.81 18.96 18.11
CA GLY A 155 -24.99 18.45 17.41
C GLY A 155 -24.93 18.69 15.89
N ALA A 156 -24.57 19.90 15.46
CA ALA A 156 -24.40 20.22 14.05
C ALA A 156 -23.28 19.37 13.41
N THR A 157 -22.16 19.18 14.11
CA THR A 157 -21.09 18.30 13.63
C THR A 157 -21.50 16.84 13.56
N ALA A 158 -22.32 16.35 14.50
CA ALA A 158 -22.82 14.98 14.48
C ALA A 158 -23.81 14.75 13.34
N ILE A 159 -24.65 15.74 13.00
CA ILE A 159 -25.56 15.70 11.85
C ILE A 159 -24.78 15.71 10.54
N VAL A 160 -23.77 16.57 10.40
CA VAL A 160 -22.89 16.58 9.23
C VAL A 160 -22.13 15.28 9.11
N LEU A 161 -21.60 14.74 10.22
CA LEU A 161 -20.94 13.44 10.25
C LEU A 161 -21.90 12.31 9.86
N PHE A 162 -23.16 12.35 10.33
CA PHE A 162 -24.18 11.37 9.97
C PHE A 162 -24.58 11.48 8.50
N ILE A 163 -24.69 12.68 7.94
CA ILE A 163 -24.93 12.90 6.50
C ILE A 163 -23.73 12.43 5.69
N VAL A 164 -22.49 12.66 6.13
CA VAL A 164 -21.28 12.15 5.48
C VAL A 164 -21.24 10.63 5.56
N ILE A 165 -21.55 10.03 6.71
CA ILE A 165 -21.66 8.58 6.89
C ILE A 165 -22.78 8.02 6.01
N TYR A 166 -23.93 8.69 5.93
CA TYR A 166 -25.05 8.31 5.08
C TYR A 166 -24.72 8.47 3.59
N LEU A 167 -23.93 9.47 3.19
CA LEU A 167 -23.42 9.62 1.83
C LEU A 167 -22.30 8.63 1.50
N LEU A 168 -21.53 8.19 2.51
CA LEU A 168 -20.49 7.17 2.36
C LEU A 168 -21.08 5.74 2.32
N ILE A 169 -22.16 5.48 3.06
CA ILE A 169 -22.84 4.17 3.11
C ILE A 169 -23.93 4.08 2.03
N GLY A 170 -24.67 5.15 1.80
CA GLY A 170 -25.78 5.26 0.84
C GLY A 170 -25.32 5.41 -0.62
N ARG A 171 -24.03 5.66 -0.87
CA ARG A 171 -23.44 5.50 -2.21
C ARG A 171 -23.10 4.03 -2.47
N GLY A 172 -24.10 3.18 -2.35
CA GLY A 172 -24.11 1.81 -2.85
C GLY A 172 -24.23 1.79 -4.38
N GLU A 173 -23.43 2.58 -5.10
CA GLU A 173 -23.16 2.31 -6.50
C GLU A 173 -22.03 1.29 -6.57
N LYS A 174 -22.43 0.05 -6.85
CA LYS A 174 -21.69 -0.99 -7.55
C LYS A 174 -20.18 -0.91 -7.35
N ARG A 175 -19.68 -1.68 -6.38
CA ARG A 175 -18.25 -1.98 -6.23
C ARG A 175 -17.68 -2.41 -7.58
N ALA A 176 -17.06 -1.47 -8.30
CA ALA A 176 -15.99 -1.78 -9.22
C ALA A 176 -14.88 -2.36 -8.35
N GLY A 177 -14.77 -3.68 -8.36
CA GLY A 177 -13.78 -4.41 -7.59
C GLY A 177 -12.40 -3.83 -7.86
N THR A 178 -11.68 -3.55 -6.78
CA THR A 178 -10.24 -3.30 -6.76
C THR A 178 -9.58 -4.31 -7.69
N ALA A 179 -8.96 -3.81 -8.76
CA ALA A 179 -8.13 -4.60 -9.64
C ALA A 179 -6.94 -5.15 -8.84
N VAL A 180 -7.10 -6.36 -8.33
CA VAL A 180 -6.00 -7.27 -8.02
C VAL A 180 -5.20 -7.42 -9.32
N PRO A 181 -3.89 -7.17 -9.36
CA PRO A 181 -3.10 -7.51 -10.55
C PRO A 181 -3.27 -9.01 -10.81
N PRO A 182 -3.50 -9.48 -12.05
CA PRO A 182 -3.79 -10.89 -12.30
C PRO A 182 -2.66 -11.74 -11.72
N SER A 183 -2.94 -12.46 -10.63
CA SER A 183 -2.32 -13.75 -10.42
C SER A 183 -2.78 -14.59 -11.61
N SER A 184 -1.81 -15.08 -12.37
CA SER A 184 -1.96 -15.82 -13.61
C SER A 184 -2.50 -17.24 -13.40
N ASP A 185 -3.38 -17.43 -12.42
CA ASP A 185 -4.04 -18.70 -12.18
C ASP A 185 -5.25 -18.77 -13.10
N VAL A 186 -4.99 -19.19 -14.34
CA VAL A 186 -6.05 -19.60 -15.26
C VAL A 186 -6.86 -20.68 -14.55
N THR A 187 -8.10 -20.35 -14.18
CA THR A 187 -9.01 -21.31 -13.57
C THR A 187 -9.86 -21.89 -14.69
N TRP A 188 -9.83 -23.20 -14.87
CA TRP A 188 -10.68 -23.87 -15.85
C TRP A 188 -11.16 -25.21 -15.32
N VAL A 189 -12.43 -25.24 -14.91
CA VAL A 189 -13.13 -26.47 -14.51
C VAL A 189 -13.62 -27.16 -15.77
N HIS A 190 -13.26 -28.44 -15.95
CA HIS A 190 -13.70 -29.23 -17.08
C HIS A 190 -15.05 -29.91 -16.76
N PRO A 191 -15.98 -29.99 -17.73
CA PRO A 191 -17.23 -30.72 -17.56
C PRO A 191 -17.00 -32.22 -17.36
N GLN A 192 -17.77 -32.83 -16.47
CA GLN A 192 -17.74 -34.28 -16.24
C GLN A 192 -18.57 -35.02 -17.30
N ALA A 193 -18.32 -36.32 -17.48
CA ALA A 193 -19.06 -37.14 -18.44
C ALA A 193 -20.57 -37.12 -18.15
N GLY A 194 -21.36 -36.67 -19.13
CA GLY A 194 -22.82 -36.53 -19.01
C GLY A 194 -23.31 -35.27 -18.31
N GLU A 195 -22.42 -34.32 -18.00
CA GLU A 195 -22.78 -32.99 -17.49
C GLU A 195 -23.07 -32.01 -18.65
N SER A 196 -24.10 -31.18 -18.53
CA SER A 196 -24.34 -30.08 -19.48
C SER A 196 -23.18 -29.09 -19.44
N TYR A 197 -22.82 -28.49 -20.58
CA TYR A 197 -21.78 -27.47 -20.66
C TYR A 197 -22.15 -26.38 -21.66
N ILE A 198 -21.44 -25.27 -21.57
CA ILE A 198 -21.43 -24.21 -22.59
C ILE A 198 -20.02 -24.16 -23.20
N THR A 199 -19.93 -23.82 -24.48
CA THR A 199 -18.63 -23.63 -25.14
C THR A 199 -18.40 -22.16 -25.38
N LEU A 200 -17.29 -21.64 -24.85
CA LEU A 200 -16.77 -20.31 -25.16
C LEU A 200 -15.89 -20.40 -26.40
N VAL A 201 -16.10 -19.54 -27.38
CA VAL A 201 -15.31 -19.46 -28.61
C VAL A 201 -14.81 -18.02 -28.78
N ALA A 202 -13.49 -17.84 -28.84
CA ALA A 202 -12.87 -16.53 -28.99
C ALA A 202 -12.64 -16.20 -30.48
N MET A 203 -13.23 -15.10 -30.94
CA MET A 203 -13.03 -14.54 -32.29
C MET A 203 -11.75 -13.70 -32.37
N ASP A 204 -11.37 -13.08 -31.27
CA ASP A 204 -10.08 -12.42 -31.04
C ASP A 204 -9.71 -12.57 -29.55
N ARG A 205 -8.58 -11.99 -29.11
CA ARG A 205 -8.17 -11.98 -27.71
C ARG A 205 -9.28 -11.38 -26.84
N VAL A 206 -9.77 -12.18 -25.89
CA VAL A 206 -10.82 -11.78 -24.96
C VAL A 206 -10.55 -12.34 -23.57
N GLN A 207 -10.70 -11.51 -22.54
CA GLN A 207 -10.68 -11.95 -21.15
C GLN A 207 -12.08 -12.35 -20.72
N VAL A 208 -12.22 -13.57 -20.17
CA VAL A 208 -13.51 -14.14 -19.80
C VAL A 208 -13.47 -14.69 -18.39
N THR A 209 -14.54 -14.41 -17.65
CA THR A 209 -14.82 -15.02 -16.35
C THR A 209 -16.23 -15.61 -16.37
N VAL A 210 -16.35 -16.88 -16.00
CA VAL A 210 -17.62 -17.57 -15.82
C VAL A 210 -17.75 -17.96 -14.36
N THR A 211 -18.79 -17.46 -13.70
CA THR A 211 -19.10 -17.80 -12.31
C THR A 211 -20.49 -18.40 -12.18
N GLN A 212 -20.67 -19.25 -11.19
CA GLN A 212 -21.97 -19.81 -10.84
C GLN A 212 -22.74 -18.79 -9.98
N THR A 213 -23.97 -18.45 -10.38
CA THR A 213 -24.77 -17.40 -9.70
C THR A 213 -25.22 -17.81 -8.30
N SER A 214 -25.40 -19.11 -8.02
CA SER A 214 -25.92 -19.60 -6.74
C SER A 214 -24.95 -19.44 -5.57
N ASN A 215 -23.65 -19.64 -5.80
CA ASN A 215 -22.62 -19.68 -4.76
C ASN A 215 -21.37 -18.84 -5.10
N GLY A 216 -21.31 -18.21 -6.28
CA GLY A 216 -20.17 -17.42 -6.74
C GLY A 216 -18.95 -18.23 -7.18
N THR A 217 -19.05 -19.56 -7.30
CA THR A 217 -17.92 -20.42 -7.70
C THR A 217 -17.45 -20.07 -9.10
N VAL A 218 -16.14 -19.84 -9.27
CA VAL A 218 -15.52 -19.58 -10.57
C VAL A 218 -15.35 -20.90 -11.31
N LEU A 219 -15.98 -21.03 -12.48
CA LEU A 219 -15.86 -22.20 -13.37
C LEU A 219 -14.83 -21.98 -14.47
N TYR A 220 -14.66 -20.72 -14.90
CA TYR A 220 -13.61 -20.32 -15.82
C TYR A 220 -13.13 -18.91 -15.50
N GLN A 221 -11.82 -18.67 -15.54
CA GLN A 221 -11.22 -17.34 -15.49
C GLN A 221 -9.91 -17.37 -16.26
N GLY A 222 -9.82 -16.58 -17.34
CA GLY A 222 -8.64 -16.56 -18.17
C GLY A 222 -8.74 -15.62 -19.37
N THR A 223 -7.65 -15.56 -20.13
CA THR A 223 -7.63 -14.91 -21.45
C THR A 223 -7.69 -15.98 -22.52
N LEU A 224 -8.62 -15.84 -23.46
CA LEU A 224 -8.75 -16.70 -24.63
C LEU A 224 -8.08 -16.00 -25.82
N PRO A 225 -7.07 -16.61 -26.47
CA PRO A 225 -6.56 -16.10 -27.75
C PRO A 225 -7.57 -16.36 -28.89
N ARG A 226 -7.35 -15.70 -30.02
CA ARG A 226 -8.15 -15.90 -31.23
C ARG A 226 -8.20 -17.38 -31.64
N GLY A 227 -9.40 -17.89 -31.86
CA GLY A 227 -9.66 -19.26 -32.30
C GLY A 227 -9.76 -20.29 -31.19
N ASP A 228 -9.41 -19.93 -29.94
CA ASP A 228 -9.52 -20.85 -28.81
C ASP A 228 -10.98 -21.16 -28.47
N ARG A 229 -11.19 -22.41 -28.03
CA ARG A 229 -12.48 -22.91 -27.55
C ARG A 229 -12.31 -23.51 -26.17
N ARG A 230 -13.22 -23.20 -25.25
CA ARG A 230 -13.24 -23.79 -23.89
C ARG A 230 -14.64 -24.21 -23.50
N ASP A 231 -14.75 -25.46 -23.06
CA ASP A 231 -15.99 -25.99 -22.50
C ASP A 231 -16.03 -25.72 -21.00
N VAL A 232 -17.14 -25.16 -20.54
CA VAL A 232 -17.36 -24.77 -19.15
C VAL A 232 -18.63 -25.45 -18.62
N PRO A 233 -18.58 -26.11 -17.44
CA PRO A 233 -19.71 -26.81 -16.86
C PRO A 233 -20.95 -25.91 -16.71
N GLY A 234 -22.09 -26.43 -17.14
CA GLY A 234 -23.41 -25.81 -17.10
C GLY A 234 -24.11 -25.96 -15.74
N ARG A 235 -23.43 -25.65 -14.64
CA ARG A 235 -23.95 -25.88 -13.27
C ARG A 235 -24.95 -24.80 -12.86
N GLY A 236 -26.22 -24.97 -13.22
CA GLY A 236 -27.28 -24.01 -12.88
C GLY A 236 -27.10 -22.67 -13.61
N LYS A 237 -27.61 -21.58 -13.05
CA LYS A 237 -27.45 -20.24 -13.66
C LYS A 237 -25.99 -19.79 -13.57
N LEU A 238 -25.46 -19.34 -14.70
CA LEU A 238 -24.10 -18.85 -14.83
C LEU A 238 -24.11 -17.35 -15.10
N ARG A 239 -23.13 -16.64 -14.55
CA ARG A 239 -22.80 -15.27 -14.91
C ARG A 239 -21.53 -15.31 -15.76
N LEU A 240 -21.64 -14.84 -17.00
CA LEU A 240 -20.53 -14.68 -17.92
C LEU A 240 -20.13 -13.20 -17.97
N ASN A 241 -18.86 -12.91 -17.74
CA ASN A 241 -18.28 -11.58 -17.86
C ASN A 241 -17.17 -11.59 -18.92
N SER A 242 -17.14 -10.55 -19.74
CA SER A 242 -16.16 -10.36 -20.81
C SER A 242 -15.76 -8.89 -20.92
N ASP A 243 -14.48 -8.62 -21.16
CA ASP A 243 -13.94 -7.29 -21.40
C ASP A 243 -14.28 -6.76 -22.81
N THR A 244 -14.13 -7.61 -23.83
CA THR A 244 -14.49 -7.38 -25.25
C THR A 244 -15.53 -8.40 -25.71
N PRO A 245 -16.81 -8.22 -25.32
CA PRO A 245 -17.91 -9.15 -25.66
C PRO A 245 -18.13 -9.35 -27.16
N GLU A 246 -17.75 -8.38 -28.00
CA GLU A 246 -17.78 -8.47 -29.46
C GLU A 246 -16.89 -9.60 -30.02
N ASN A 247 -15.82 -9.93 -29.30
CA ASN A 247 -14.85 -10.96 -29.66
C ASN A 247 -15.18 -12.33 -29.06
N LEU A 248 -16.32 -12.46 -28.37
CA LEU A 248 -16.75 -13.70 -27.74
C LEU A 248 -18.01 -14.24 -28.41
N ARG A 249 -18.03 -15.55 -28.63
CA ARG A 249 -19.21 -16.32 -29.03
C ARG A 249 -19.43 -17.41 -28.01
N VAL A 250 -20.69 -17.67 -27.69
CA VAL A 250 -21.06 -18.70 -26.72
C VAL A 250 -21.99 -19.69 -27.39
N ILE A 251 -21.63 -20.97 -27.33
CA ILE A 251 -22.45 -22.04 -27.87
C ILE A 251 -23.16 -22.72 -26.70
N ILE A 252 -24.50 -22.76 -26.79
CA ILE A 252 -25.39 -23.32 -25.78
C ILE A 252 -26.31 -24.30 -26.51
N GLY A 253 -26.23 -25.58 -26.17
CA GLY A 253 -27.05 -26.62 -26.83
C GLY A 253 -26.83 -26.69 -28.35
N GLY A 254 -25.62 -26.40 -28.83
CA GLY A 254 -25.26 -26.42 -30.25
C GLY A 254 -25.62 -25.14 -31.03
N LYS A 255 -26.34 -24.18 -30.43
CA LYS A 255 -26.62 -22.89 -31.06
C LYS A 255 -25.65 -21.82 -30.57
N GLU A 256 -25.18 -20.99 -31.49
CA GLU A 256 -24.26 -19.89 -31.21
C GLU A 256 -25.01 -18.61 -30.82
N TYR A 257 -24.50 -17.92 -29.82
CA TYR A 257 -25.04 -16.69 -29.25
C TYR A 257 -23.96 -15.62 -29.11
N GLU A 258 -24.34 -14.37 -29.38
CA GLU A 258 -23.55 -13.18 -29.06
C GLU A 258 -24.05 -12.57 -27.74
N LEU A 259 -23.15 -11.97 -26.96
CA LEU A 259 -23.53 -11.24 -25.75
C LEU A 259 -24.09 -9.87 -26.12
N ARG A 260 -25.33 -9.82 -26.62
CA ARG A 260 -26.03 -8.58 -26.98
C ARG A 260 -27.33 -8.42 -26.17
N ASP A 261 -27.73 -7.17 -25.97
CA ASP A 261 -29.07 -6.84 -25.46
C ASP A 261 -30.12 -6.84 -26.58
N ASP A 262 -31.39 -6.63 -26.21
CA ASP A 262 -32.52 -6.56 -27.15
C ASP A 262 -32.38 -5.43 -28.19
N LYS A 263 -31.50 -4.45 -27.93
CA LYS A 263 -31.20 -3.33 -28.82
C LYS A 263 -29.98 -3.61 -29.70
N GLY A 264 -29.38 -4.80 -29.60
CA GLY A 264 -28.20 -5.22 -30.36
C GLY A 264 -26.86 -4.70 -29.84
N SER A 265 -26.83 -4.03 -28.68
CA SER A 265 -25.60 -3.53 -28.07
C SER A 265 -24.89 -4.63 -27.29
N TYR A 266 -23.55 -4.65 -27.37
CA TYR A 266 -22.76 -5.66 -26.68
C TYR A 266 -22.77 -5.48 -25.15
N LEU A 267 -22.94 -6.59 -24.43
CA LEU A 267 -23.00 -6.65 -22.97
C LEU A 267 -21.71 -7.23 -22.41
N LYS A 268 -21.03 -6.47 -21.54
CA LYS A 268 -19.85 -6.96 -20.79
C LYS A 268 -20.18 -8.08 -19.81
N SER A 269 -21.46 -8.30 -19.53
CA SER A 269 -21.90 -9.35 -18.63
C SER A 269 -23.27 -9.89 -19.06
N ALA A 270 -23.43 -11.21 -19.10
CA ALA A 270 -24.67 -11.90 -19.44
C ALA A 270 -24.98 -13.01 -18.42
N ASP A 271 -26.26 -13.19 -18.07
CA ASP A 271 -26.70 -14.36 -17.32
C ASP A 271 -27.06 -15.45 -18.32
N ILE A 272 -26.46 -16.61 -18.15
CA ILE A 272 -26.62 -17.76 -19.03
C ILE A 272 -27.31 -18.86 -18.26
N THR A 273 -28.35 -19.41 -18.86
CA THR A 273 -28.98 -20.65 -18.40
C THR A 273 -28.53 -21.77 -19.33
N PRO A 274 -27.66 -22.69 -18.87
CA PRO A 274 -27.23 -23.86 -19.64
C PRO A 274 -28.44 -24.72 -20.05
N PRO A 275 -28.32 -25.53 -21.11
CA PRO A 275 -29.41 -26.39 -21.54
C PRO A 275 -29.73 -27.39 -20.43
N ALA A 276 -31.03 -27.62 -20.22
CA ALA A 276 -31.49 -28.75 -19.41
C ALA A 276 -30.98 -30.05 -20.04
N ARG A 277 -30.60 -30.99 -19.18
CA ARG A 277 -30.17 -32.32 -19.59
C ARG A 277 -31.31 -33.11 -20.23
#